data_AF-A0A7G8G494-F1
#
_entry.id   AF-A0A7G8G494-F1
#
_cell.length_a   1.000
_cell.length_b   1.000
_cell.length_c   1.000
_cell.angle_alpha   90.00
_cell.angle_beta   90.00
_cell.angle_gamma   90.00
#
_symmetry.space_group_name_H-M   'P 1'
#
loop_
_entity.id
_entity.type
_entity.pdbx_description
1 polymer ?
#
loop_
_entity_poly.entity_id
_entity_poly.type
_entity_poly.pdbx_seq_one_letter_code
_entity_poly.pdbx_strand_id
1 'polypeptide(L)'
;MHSTASAGSKTVLTVSMKATDLSERLSTGRQIFSMAIGQGQLPHWIESELLGSSVGQKYRWRLGPRDRPSCLSNSSLLPRNSLIWLDLELLDLQYDELLKDGVSGCALISQSEVQQLFDRWNAALQTKDPEQVAMLYSRDAILLPTLSDLPRTDHDTIVDYFKHFLEKSPKGSIDQREIIIGCNMIQDAGLYSFSFHDGTTAEARYSFIYMLEDGEWKISHHHSSLQPDT
;
A
#
# COMPACT_ATOMS: atom_id res chain seq x y z
N MET A 1 -9.61 -28.40 31.48
CA MET A 1 -8.26 -27.89 31.12
C MET A 1 -8.37 -27.27 29.74
N HIS A 2 -8.60 -25.96 29.66
CA HIS A 2 -8.55 -25.25 28.39
C HIS A 2 -7.12 -24.75 28.18
N SER A 3 -6.47 -25.29 27.17
CA SER A 3 -5.17 -24.83 26.68
C SER A 3 -5.35 -23.47 26.03
N THR A 4 -4.93 -22.40 26.71
CA THR A 4 -4.71 -21.09 26.10
C THR A 4 -3.53 -21.21 25.14
N ALA A 5 -3.81 -21.19 23.83
CA ALA A 5 -2.78 -20.98 22.83
C ALA A 5 -2.11 -19.62 23.11
N SER A 6 -0.80 -19.60 23.34
CA SER A 6 -0.08 -18.33 23.51
C SER A 6 -0.13 -17.58 22.18
N ALA A 7 -0.73 -16.39 22.17
CA ALA A 7 -0.60 -15.48 21.04
C ALA A 7 0.89 -15.13 20.91
N GLY A 8 1.56 -15.69 19.90
CA GLY A 8 2.96 -15.39 19.64
C GLY A 8 3.11 -13.90 19.35
N SER A 9 4.12 -13.28 19.97
CA SER A 9 4.56 -11.91 19.68
C SER A 9 4.70 -11.72 18.17
N LYS A 10 4.04 -10.71 17.60
CA LYS A 10 4.16 -10.37 16.17
C LYS A 10 5.13 -9.21 16.02
N THR A 11 6.27 -9.47 15.38
CA THR A 11 7.24 -8.45 15.01
C THR A 11 7.00 -8.01 13.57
N VAL A 12 7.03 -6.71 13.33
CA VAL A 12 6.94 -6.10 12.00
C VAL A 12 8.23 -5.40 11.68
N LEU A 13 8.73 -5.59 10.47
CA LEU A 13 9.88 -4.85 9.94
C LEU A 13 9.48 -4.09 8.69
N THR A 14 9.96 -2.86 8.58
CA THR A 14 9.92 -2.09 7.34
C THR A 14 11.30 -2.13 6.72
N VAL A 15 11.40 -2.49 5.44
CA VAL A 15 12.67 -2.52 4.71
C VAL A 15 12.59 -1.77 3.40
N SER A 16 13.70 -1.14 3.04
CA SER A 16 13.97 -0.74 1.66
C SER A 16 14.77 -1.85 0.99
N MET A 17 14.30 -2.35 -0.14
CA MET A 17 14.91 -3.43 -0.91
C MET A 17 15.21 -2.98 -2.34
N LYS A 18 16.34 -3.41 -2.88
CA LYS A 18 16.68 -3.32 -4.31
C LYS A 18 17.38 -4.59 -4.71
N ALA A 19 16.99 -5.17 -5.84
CA ALA A 19 17.72 -6.30 -6.42
C ALA A 19 18.32 -5.92 -7.76
N THR A 20 19.52 -6.45 -8.03
CA THR A 20 20.19 -6.31 -9.33
C THR A 20 20.70 -7.66 -9.83
N ASP A 21 20.93 -7.76 -11.13
CA ASP A 21 21.78 -8.83 -11.64
C ASP A 21 23.24 -8.63 -11.16
N LEU A 22 24.08 -9.65 -11.35
CA LEU A 22 25.48 -9.58 -10.88
C LEU A 22 26.31 -8.50 -11.57
N SER A 23 25.90 -8.05 -12.76
CA SER A 23 26.56 -6.95 -13.48
C SER A 23 26.03 -5.56 -13.09
N GLU A 24 25.02 -5.50 -12.21
CA GLU A 24 24.31 -4.29 -11.79
C GLU A 24 23.65 -3.48 -12.93
N ARG A 25 23.48 -4.11 -14.11
CA ARG A 25 22.86 -3.48 -15.28
C ARG A 25 21.35 -3.57 -15.26
N LEU A 26 20.80 -4.64 -14.69
CA LEU A 26 19.36 -4.84 -14.50
C LEU A 26 19.01 -4.62 -13.04
N SER A 27 17.92 -3.91 -12.75
CA SER A 27 17.56 -3.49 -11.41
C SER A 27 16.04 -3.39 -11.24
N THR A 28 15.53 -3.79 -10.07
CA THR A 28 14.12 -3.64 -9.70
C THR A 28 13.72 -2.24 -9.26
N GLY A 29 14.69 -1.33 -9.12
CA GLY A 29 14.49 -0.06 -8.41
C GLY A 29 14.41 -0.27 -6.89
N ARG A 30 14.35 0.83 -6.14
CA ARG A 30 14.17 0.80 -4.69
C ARG A 30 12.69 0.58 -4.38
N GLN A 31 12.40 -0.49 -3.66
CA GLN A 31 11.07 -0.84 -3.15
C GLN A 31 11.06 -0.69 -1.63
N ILE A 32 9.97 -0.22 -1.04
CA ILE A 32 9.81 -0.13 0.42
C ILE A 32 8.57 -0.90 0.81
N PHE A 33 8.69 -1.79 1.79
CA PHE A 33 7.55 -2.56 2.27
C PHE A 33 7.72 -2.96 3.73
N SER A 34 6.57 -3.10 4.41
CA SER A 34 6.48 -3.66 5.75
C SER A 34 6.03 -5.11 5.69
N MET A 35 6.58 -5.96 6.56
CA MET A 35 6.18 -7.35 6.67
C MET A 35 6.18 -7.81 8.12
N ALA A 36 5.22 -8.66 8.45
CA ALA A 36 5.28 -9.44 9.67
C ALA A 36 6.25 -10.60 9.49
N ILE A 37 7.13 -10.82 10.47
CA ILE A 37 8.06 -11.95 10.49
C ILE A 37 7.30 -13.28 10.37
N GLY A 38 7.86 -14.23 9.60
CA GLY A 38 7.32 -15.57 9.45
C GLY A 38 6.22 -15.71 8.40
N GLN A 39 5.90 -14.66 7.64
CA GLN A 39 4.92 -14.73 6.54
C GLN A 39 5.53 -15.12 5.19
N GLY A 40 6.83 -15.42 5.14
CA GLY A 40 7.48 -15.96 3.94
C GLY A 40 7.71 -14.92 2.83
N GLN A 41 7.81 -13.64 3.19
CA GLN A 41 8.18 -12.58 2.24
C GLN A 41 9.68 -12.57 1.98
N LEU A 42 10.48 -12.79 3.02
CA LEU A 42 11.92 -12.99 2.94
C LEU A 42 12.29 -14.42 3.36
N PRO A 43 13.44 -14.95 2.92
CA PRO A 43 14.02 -16.15 3.51
C PRO A 43 14.13 -15.99 5.04
N HIS A 44 13.75 -17.03 5.79
CA HIS A 44 13.74 -17.00 7.26
C HIS A 44 15.09 -16.56 7.87
N TRP A 45 16.21 -16.89 7.23
CA TRP A 45 17.53 -16.49 7.72
C TRP A 45 17.78 -14.98 7.56
N ILE A 46 17.23 -14.34 6.52
CA ILE A 46 17.27 -12.88 6.36
C ILE A 46 16.38 -12.23 7.41
N GLU A 47 15.17 -12.76 7.62
CA GLU A 47 14.26 -12.29 8.68
C GLU A 47 14.93 -12.34 10.05
N SER A 48 15.60 -13.46 10.36
CA SER A 48 16.33 -13.65 11.63
C SER A 48 17.50 -12.67 11.79
N GLU A 49 18.22 -12.37 10.70
CA GLU A 49 19.31 -11.40 10.72
C GLU A 49 18.80 -9.98 10.96
N LEU A 50 17.71 -9.58 10.28
CA LEU A 50 17.07 -8.27 10.44
C LEU A 50 16.52 -8.03 11.86
N LEU A 51 16.02 -9.08 12.52
CA LEU A 51 15.55 -9.00 13.92
C LEU A 51 16.66 -8.66 14.92
N GLY A 52 17.92 -8.93 14.59
CA GLY A 52 19.09 -8.60 15.40
C GLY A 52 19.74 -7.27 15.03
N SER A 53 19.19 -6.55 14.04
CA SER A 53 19.80 -5.36 13.47
C SER A 53 19.34 -4.06 14.14
N SER A 54 20.12 -3.00 13.95
CA SER A 54 19.67 -1.63 14.23
C SER A 54 18.94 -1.04 13.02
N VAL A 55 17.95 -0.19 13.27
CA VAL A 55 17.34 0.64 12.22
C VAL A 55 18.43 1.48 11.52
N GLY A 56 18.35 1.57 10.19
CA GLY A 56 19.34 2.19 9.30
C GLY A 56 20.44 1.23 8.84
N GLN A 57 20.53 0.02 9.41
CA GLN A 57 21.52 -0.96 8.99
C GLN A 57 21.25 -1.45 7.57
N LYS A 58 22.30 -1.46 6.76
CA LYS A 58 22.29 -1.92 5.36
C LYS A 58 22.94 -3.28 5.21
N TYR A 59 22.42 -4.05 4.28
CA TYR A 59 22.82 -5.40 3.95
C TYR A 59 22.92 -5.56 2.45
N ARG A 60 23.86 -6.42 2.04
CA ARG A 60 24.01 -6.85 0.66
C ARG A 60 24.32 -8.34 0.64
N TRP A 61 23.44 -9.12 0.02
CA TRP A 61 23.61 -10.56 -0.13
C TRP A 61 23.64 -10.98 -1.59
N ARG A 62 24.38 -12.05 -1.88
CA ARG A 62 24.33 -12.73 -3.19
C ARG A 62 23.39 -13.92 -3.07
N LEU A 63 22.25 -13.88 -3.75
CA LEU A 63 21.19 -14.87 -3.60
C LEU A 63 21.05 -15.77 -4.82
N GLY A 64 20.84 -17.06 -4.56
CA GLY A 64 20.43 -18.05 -5.55
C GLY A 64 18.93 -18.01 -5.84
N PRO A 65 18.46 -18.65 -6.93
CA PRO A 65 17.04 -18.67 -7.28
C PRO A 65 16.09 -19.18 -6.17
N ARG A 66 16.58 -20.06 -5.28
CA ARG A 66 15.79 -20.63 -4.17
C ARG A 66 15.63 -19.68 -2.99
N ASP A 67 16.56 -18.74 -2.82
CA ASP A 67 16.58 -17.80 -1.70
C ASP A 67 16.05 -16.42 -2.10
N ARG A 68 15.42 -16.30 -3.28
CA ARG A 68 14.84 -15.04 -3.72
C ARG A 68 13.62 -14.70 -2.86
N PRO A 69 13.51 -13.44 -2.38
CA PRO A 69 12.27 -12.92 -1.83
C PRO A 69 11.08 -13.22 -2.74
N SER A 70 9.93 -13.57 -2.16
CA SER A 70 8.76 -13.99 -2.94
C SER A 70 8.23 -12.89 -3.86
N CYS A 71 8.36 -11.63 -3.45
CA CYS A 71 8.06 -10.45 -4.26
C CYS A 71 8.96 -10.31 -5.52
N LEU A 72 10.13 -10.94 -5.55
CA LEU A 72 11.06 -10.92 -6.68
C LEU A 72 10.91 -12.14 -7.61
N SER A 73 10.25 -13.21 -7.16
CA SER A 73 10.13 -14.47 -7.90
C SER A 73 9.44 -14.33 -9.26
N ASN A 74 8.54 -13.35 -9.41
CA ASN A 74 7.80 -13.09 -10.64
C ASN A 74 8.28 -11.85 -11.42
N SER A 75 9.35 -11.17 -10.96
CA SER A 75 9.84 -9.97 -11.64
C SER A 75 10.32 -10.29 -13.06
N SER A 76 9.83 -9.55 -14.05
CA SER A 76 10.31 -9.61 -15.44
C SER A 76 11.64 -8.88 -15.64
N LEU A 77 12.06 -8.07 -14.66
CA LEU A 77 13.25 -7.22 -14.73
C LEU A 77 14.56 -7.99 -14.47
N LEU A 78 14.49 -9.09 -13.71
CA LEU A 78 15.64 -9.92 -13.38
C LEU A 78 15.44 -11.35 -13.91
N PRO A 79 16.46 -11.98 -14.52
CA PRO A 79 16.35 -13.35 -15.02
C PRO A 79 15.95 -14.31 -13.88
N ARG A 80 14.96 -15.19 -14.09
CA ARG A 80 14.39 -16.04 -13.01
C ARG A 80 15.40 -17.01 -12.38
N ASN A 81 16.27 -17.59 -13.19
CA ASN A 81 17.21 -18.64 -12.78
C ASN A 81 18.67 -18.14 -12.68
N SER A 82 18.88 -16.89 -12.30
CA SER A 82 20.23 -16.33 -12.10
C SER A 82 20.56 -16.07 -10.64
N LEU A 83 21.84 -15.82 -10.36
CA LEU A 83 22.23 -15.15 -9.12
C LEU A 83 21.85 -13.67 -9.21
N ILE A 84 21.56 -13.06 -8.06
CA ILE A 84 21.29 -11.62 -7.91
C ILE A 84 22.08 -11.05 -6.73
N TRP A 85 22.27 -9.73 -6.75
CA TRP A 85 22.52 -8.96 -5.53
C TRP A 85 21.18 -8.53 -4.95
N LEU A 86 21.01 -8.70 -3.64
CA LEU A 86 19.92 -8.14 -2.86
C LEU A 86 20.49 -7.12 -1.87
N ASP A 87 20.17 -5.86 -2.11
CA ASP A 87 20.44 -4.76 -1.21
C ASP A 87 19.20 -4.52 -0.34
N LEU A 88 19.38 -4.49 0.97
CA LEU A 88 18.31 -4.28 1.95
C LEU A 88 18.75 -3.28 3.02
N GLU A 89 17.84 -2.44 3.47
CA GLU A 89 18.03 -1.50 4.57
C GLU A 89 16.86 -1.66 5.53
N LEU A 90 17.14 -1.93 6.81
CA LEU A 90 16.11 -1.94 7.85
C LEU A 90 15.72 -0.49 8.14
N LEU A 91 14.47 -0.13 7.85
CA LEU A 91 13.96 1.22 8.05
C LEU A 91 13.19 1.36 9.36
N ASP A 92 12.58 0.28 9.84
CA ASP A 92 11.81 0.27 11.08
C ASP A 92 11.66 -1.16 11.63
N LEU A 93 11.53 -1.28 12.95
CA LEU A 93 11.38 -2.54 13.66
C LEU A 93 10.48 -2.37 14.89
N GLN A 94 9.38 -3.13 14.94
CA GLN A 94 8.32 -2.94 15.92
C GLN A 94 8.04 -4.22 16.71
N TYR A 95 7.97 -4.12 18.04
CA TYR A 95 7.73 -5.23 18.96
C TYR A 95 6.51 -4.98 19.85
N ASP A 96 5.68 -6.02 20.02
CA ASP A 96 4.70 -6.27 21.09
C ASP A 96 3.64 -5.23 21.51
N GLU A 97 3.67 -3.96 21.08
CA GLU A 97 2.56 -3.01 21.29
C GLU A 97 1.62 -2.99 20.09
N LEU A 98 0.87 -4.09 19.95
CA LEU A 98 -0.08 -4.33 18.87
C LEU A 98 -1.49 -3.88 19.31
N LEU A 99 -1.68 -2.58 19.49
CA LEU A 99 -3.02 -2.02 19.71
C LEU A 99 -3.62 -1.56 18.38
N LYS A 100 -4.83 -2.07 18.09
CA LYS A 100 -5.63 -1.74 16.89
C LYS A 100 -6.09 -0.28 16.85
N ASP A 101 -5.73 0.53 17.83
CA ASP A 101 -6.12 1.94 17.94
C ASP A 101 -5.10 2.90 17.30
N GLY A 102 -3.90 2.44 16.95
CA GLY A 102 -2.84 3.27 16.38
C GLY A 102 -2.24 4.29 17.34
N VAL A 103 -2.56 4.22 18.64
CA VAL A 103 -2.13 5.18 19.66
C VAL A 103 -0.79 4.76 20.30
N SER A 104 -0.45 3.47 20.27
CA SER A 104 0.72 2.89 20.96
C SER A 104 1.56 1.96 20.09
N GLY A 105 1.30 1.89 18.78
CA GLY A 105 2.08 1.09 17.84
C GLY A 105 1.50 1.17 16.44
N CYS A 106 2.07 0.42 15.50
CA CYS A 106 1.61 0.46 14.11
C CYS A 106 0.64 -0.68 13.79
N ALA A 107 -0.42 -0.35 13.08
CA ALA A 107 -1.42 -1.31 12.66
C ALA A 107 -0.88 -2.23 11.57
N LEU A 108 -1.13 -3.53 11.76
CA LEU A 108 -0.86 -4.57 10.78
C LEU A 108 -1.88 -4.53 9.65
N ILE A 109 -1.41 -4.58 8.41
CA ILE A 109 -2.21 -4.78 7.22
C ILE A 109 -1.39 -5.50 6.13
N SER A 110 -2.01 -6.45 5.43
CA SER A 110 -1.43 -7.12 4.28
C SER A 110 -1.74 -6.38 2.97
N GLN A 111 -0.97 -6.62 1.92
CA GLN A 111 -1.28 -6.03 0.60
C GLN A 111 -2.70 -6.39 0.11
N SER A 112 -3.19 -7.60 0.38
CA SER A 112 -4.56 -7.99 0.02
C SER A 112 -5.62 -7.22 0.79
N GLU A 113 -5.35 -6.83 2.04
CA GLU A 113 -6.26 -5.99 2.82
C GLU A 113 -6.20 -4.53 2.37
N VAL A 114 -5.04 -4.03 1.92
CA VAL A 114 -4.93 -2.71 1.26
C VAL A 114 -5.78 -2.67 -0.02
N GLN A 115 -5.74 -3.73 -0.84
CA GLN A 115 -6.57 -3.82 -2.05
C GLN A 115 -8.07 -3.73 -1.73
N GLN A 116 -8.50 -4.36 -0.63
CA GLN A 116 -9.89 -4.29 -0.15
C GLN A 116 -10.30 -2.87 0.29
N LEU A 117 -9.36 -1.97 0.64
CA LEU A 117 -9.68 -0.57 0.93
C LEU A 117 -10.19 0.14 -0.33
N PHE A 118 -9.54 -0.09 -1.48
CA PHE A 118 -10.04 0.40 -2.78
C PHE A 118 -11.38 -0.24 -3.14
N ASP A 119 -11.54 -1.55 -2.95
CA ASP A 119 -12.80 -2.24 -3.26
C ASP A 119 -13.96 -1.68 -2.41
N ARG A 120 -13.71 -1.41 -1.12
CA ARG A 120 -14.66 -0.74 -0.23
C ARG A 120 -15.01 0.66 -0.72
N TRP A 121 -14.01 1.45 -1.13
CA TRP A 121 -14.24 2.79 -1.69
C TRP A 121 -15.06 2.75 -2.99
N ASN A 122 -14.71 1.84 -3.91
CA ASN A 122 -15.41 1.65 -5.17
C ASN A 122 -16.84 1.13 -4.98
N ALA A 123 -17.07 0.27 -3.97
CA ALA A 123 -18.39 -0.17 -3.57
C ALA A 123 -19.23 0.97 -2.98
N ALA A 124 -18.61 1.87 -2.19
CA ALA A 124 -19.30 3.07 -1.70
C ALA A 124 -19.77 3.96 -2.86
N LEU A 125 -19.02 4.07 -3.95
CA LEU A 125 -19.50 4.78 -5.15
C LEU A 125 -20.80 4.18 -5.70
N GLN A 126 -20.97 2.86 -5.62
CA GLN A 126 -22.17 2.18 -6.14
C GLN A 126 -23.43 2.47 -5.32
N THR A 127 -23.29 2.94 -4.08
CA THR A 127 -24.42 3.33 -3.23
C THR A 127 -25.13 4.59 -3.74
N LYS A 128 -24.44 5.39 -4.57
CA LYS A 128 -24.86 6.73 -5.00
C LYS A 128 -25.11 7.70 -3.83
N ASP A 129 -24.54 7.40 -2.66
CA ASP A 129 -24.63 8.20 -1.45
C ASP A 129 -23.27 8.87 -1.18
N PRO A 130 -23.13 10.20 -1.38
CA PRO A 130 -21.87 10.89 -1.19
C PRO A 130 -21.38 10.85 0.26
N GLU A 131 -22.27 10.73 1.25
CA GLU A 131 -21.88 10.59 2.65
C GLU A 131 -21.18 9.25 2.91
N GLN A 132 -21.67 8.17 2.30
CA GLN A 132 -21.02 6.87 2.44
C GLN A 132 -19.63 6.83 1.83
N VAL A 133 -19.40 7.60 0.77
CA VAL A 133 -18.05 7.76 0.20
C VAL A 133 -17.19 8.62 1.13
N ALA A 134 -17.71 9.76 1.59
CA ALA A 134 -16.99 10.70 2.46
C ALA A 134 -16.59 10.09 3.81
N MET A 135 -17.41 9.19 4.39
CA MET A 135 -17.08 8.47 5.63
C MET A 135 -15.83 7.58 5.54
N LEU A 136 -15.32 7.30 4.33
CA LEU A 136 -14.06 6.58 4.14
C LEU A 136 -12.83 7.48 4.20
N TYR A 137 -13.03 8.80 4.17
CA TYR A 137 -11.98 9.81 4.30
C TYR A 137 -11.77 10.12 5.79
N SER A 138 -10.54 10.47 6.16
CA SER A 138 -10.24 10.91 7.54
C SER A 138 -10.80 12.31 7.78
N ARG A 139 -10.90 12.71 9.05
CA ARG A 139 -11.35 14.06 9.44
C ARG A 139 -10.60 15.20 8.72
N ASP A 140 -9.27 15.04 8.57
CA ASP A 140 -8.39 16.05 7.94
C ASP A 140 -8.00 15.68 6.49
N ALA A 141 -8.85 14.93 5.79
CA ALA A 141 -8.50 14.43 4.47
C ALA A 141 -8.38 15.53 3.40
N ILE A 142 -7.44 15.34 2.49
CA ILE A 142 -7.26 16.20 1.31
C ILE A 142 -7.58 15.40 0.04
N LEU A 143 -8.56 15.86 -0.72
CA LEU A 143 -8.90 15.34 -2.04
C LEU A 143 -8.52 16.37 -3.11
N LEU A 144 -7.68 15.94 -4.04
CA LEU A 144 -7.32 16.63 -5.27
C LEU A 144 -7.97 15.88 -6.44
N PRO A 145 -9.20 16.26 -6.82
CA PRO A 145 -9.99 15.49 -7.77
C PRO A 145 -9.66 15.79 -9.23
N THR A 146 -10.07 14.89 -10.12
CA THR A 146 -9.81 14.99 -11.56
C THR A 146 -10.62 16.09 -12.25
N LEU A 147 -11.84 16.37 -11.76
CA LEU A 147 -12.84 17.20 -12.47
C LEU A 147 -13.11 18.53 -11.77
N SER A 148 -12.22 18.98 -10.88
CA SER A 148 -12.38 20.26 -10.17
C SER A 148 -11.02 20.85 -9.83
N ASP A 149 -10.86 22.15 -10.11
CA ASP A 149 -9.67 22.92 -9.73
C ASP A 149 -9.62 23.21 -8.22
N LEU A 150 -10.70 22.91 -7.48
CA LEU A 150 -10.81 23.19 -6.05
C LEU A 150 -10.42 21.96 -5.23
N PRO A 151 -9.31 22.02 -4.45
CA PRO A 151 -9.00 21.03 -3.42
C PRO A 151 -10.14 20.93 -2.40
N ARG A 152 -10.46 19.71 -1.98
CA ARG A 152 -11.42 19.46 -0.90
C ARG A 152 -10.64 19.08 0.34
N THR A 153 -10.79 19.85 1.41
CA THR A 153 -9.92 19.78 2.60
C THR A 153 -10.72 19.55 3.88
N ASP A 154 -12.01 19.27 3.75
CA ASP A 154 -12.92 18.94 4.84
C ASP A 154 -14.02 18.01 4.34
N HIS A 155 -14.79 17.46 5.28
CA HIS A 155 -15.87 16.52 4.99
C HIS A 155 -16.91 17.08 4.01
N ASP A 156 -17.40 18.30 4.27
CA ASP A 156 -18.49 18.90 3.48
C ASP A 156 -18.07 19.15 2.02
N THR A 157 -16.85 19.59 1.79
CA THR A 157 -16.29 19.82 0.46
C THR A 157 -16.02 18.52 -0.29
N ILE A 158 -15.69 17.44 0.41
CA ILE A 158 -15.57 16.08 -0.15
C ILE A 158 -16.94 15.53 -0.53
N VAL A 159 -17.94 15.66 0.35
CA VAL A 159 -19.35 15.29 0.08
C VAL A 159 -19.86 16.03 -1.16
N ASP A 160 -19.60 17.33 -1.25
CA ASP A 160 -19.97 18.17 -2.39
C ASP A 160 -19.38 17.66 -3.71
N TYR A 161 -18.10 17.31 -3.73
CA TYR A 161 -17.48 16.71 -4.92
C TYR A 161 -18.18 15.40 -5.32
N PHE A 162 -18.44 14.51 -4.35
CA PHE A 162 -19.04 13.22 -4.64
C PHE A 162 -20.51 13.33 -5.07
N LYS A 163 -21.27 14.37 -4.68
CA LYS A 163 -22.62 14.61 -5.23
C LYS A 163 -22.59 14.62 -6.76
N HIS A 164 -21.67 15.38 -7.35
CA HIS A 164 -21.53 15.50 -8.80
C HIS A 164 -20.86 14.29 -9.45
N PHE A 165 -19.83 13.74 -8.81
CA PHE A 165 -19.12 12.59 -9.39
C PHE A 165 -20.03 11.36 -9.49
N LEU A 166 -20.90 11.14 -8.49
CA LEU A 166 -21.80 9.99 -8.43
C LEU A 166 -22.97 10.06 -9.42
N GLU A 167 -23.34 11.25 -9.92
CA GLU A 167 -24.33 11.39 -11.01
C GLU A 167 -23.94 10.59 -12.25
N LYS A 168 -22.63 10.45 -12.51
CA LYS A 168 -22.10 9.67 -13.65
C LYS A 168 -22.17 8.16 -13.45
N SER A 169 -22.52 7.68 -12.25
CA SER A 169 -22.47 6.28 -11.82
C SER A 169 -21.11 5.62 -12.10
N PRO A 170 -20.01 6.18 -11.56
CA PRO A 170 -18.66 5.73 -11.84
C PRO A 170 -18.40 4.32 -11.30
N LYS A 171 -17.65 3.52 -12.06
CA LYS A 171 -17.11 2.22 -11.65
C LYS A 171 -15.62 2.17 -11.94
N GLY A 172 -14.81 2.16 -10.89
CA GLY A 172 -13.36 2.12 -10.99
C GLY A 172 -12.82 0.70 -11.21
N SER A 173 -11.71 0.59 -11.94
CA SER A 173 -10.88 -0.62 -12.08
C SER A 173 -9.42 -0.24 -11.97
N ILE A 174 -8.61 -1.04 -11.28
CA ILE A 174 -7.17 -0.81 -11.13
C ILE A 174 -6.43 -1.46 -12.30
N ASP A 175 -5.66 -0.66 -13.03
CA ASP A 175 -4.90 -1.11 -14.21
C ASP A 175 -3.42 -1.37 -13.84
N GLN A 176 -2.85 -0.52 -12.98
CA GLN A 176 -1.52 -0.68 -12.40
C GLN A 176 -1.54 -0.21 -10.94
N ARG A 177 -0.76 -0.88 -10.08
CA ARG A 177 -0.72 -0.60 -8.65
C ARG A 177 0.66 -0.85 -8.07
N GLU A 178 1.10 0.09 -7.25
CA GLU A 178 2.26 0.00 -6.37
C GLU A 178 1.79 0.31 -4.94
N ILE A 179 2.08 -0.59 -4.00
CA ILE A 179 1.70 -0.43 -2.60
C ILE A 179 2.95 -0.29 -1.72
N ILE A 180 2.99 0.74 -0.89
CA ILE A 180 3.96 0.90 0.20
C ILE A 180 3.17 0.89 1.51
N ILE A 181 3.51 -0.03 2.40
CA ILE A 181 2.94 -0.11 3.76
C ILE A 181 4.01 0.39 4.72
N GLY A 182 3.69 1.41 5.50
CA GLY A 182 4.50 1.92 6.61
C GLY A 182 3.74 1.88 7.94
N CYS A 183 4.31 2.49 8.98
CA CYS A 183 3.67 2.57 10.28
C CYS A 183 2.43 3.48 10.25
N ASN A 184 1.23 2.91 10.48
CA ASN A 184 -0.06 3.65 10.49
C ASN A 184 -0.31 4.50 9.23
N MET A 185 0.40 4.20 8.13
CA MET A 185 0.31 4.91 6.86
C MET A 185 0.53 3.94 5.71
N ILE A 186 -0.31 4.03 4.69
CA ILE A 186 -0.23 3.21 3.47
C ILE A 186 -0.27 4.15 2.28
N GLN A 187 0.53 3.89 1.27
CA GLN A 187 0.42 4.49 -0.04
C GLN A 187 0.00 3.40 -1.04
N ASP A 188 -1.12 3.62 -1.72
CA ASP A 188 -1.60 2.83 -2.86
C ASP A 188 -1.71 3.77 -4.06
N ALA A 189 -0.84 3.61 -5.05
CA ALA A 189 -0.75 4.51 -6.18
C ALA A 189 -0.57 3.76 -7.50
N GLY A 190 -1.02 4.36 -8.58
CA GLY A 190 -0.87 3.78 -9.90
C GLY A 190 -1.84 4.35 -10.93
N LEU A 191 -2.35 3.46 -11.77
CA LEU A 191 -3.27 3.79 -12.86
C LEU A 191 -4.60 3.08 -12.64
N TYR A 192 -5.69 3.79 -12.88
CA TYR A 192 -7.03 3.25 -12.83
C TYR A 192 -7.90 3.81 -13.96
N SER A 193 -8.98 3.12 -14.21
CA SER A 193 -9.96 3.49 -15.23
C SER A 193 -11.35 3.56 -14.60
N PHE A 194 -12.11 4.60 -14.95
CA PHE A 194 -13.53 4.66 -14.64
C PHE A 194 -14.36 4.35 -15.88
N SER A 195 -15.37 3.51 -15.70
CA SER A 195 -16.49 3.39 -16.64
C SER A 195 -17.71 4.12 -16.10
N PHE A 196 -18.47 4.76 -16.99
CA PHE A 196 -19.64 5.56 -16.65
C PHE A 196 -20.91 4.99 -17.30
N HIS A 197 -22.09 5.39 -16.81
CA HIS A 197 -23.36 4.86 -17.32
C HIS A 197 -23.68 5.25 -18.77
N ASP A 198 -23.06 6.32 -19.29
CA ASP A 198 -23.18 6.76 -20.68
C ASP A 198 -22.33 5.93 -21.65
N GLY A 199 -21.60 4.94 -21.13
CA GLY A 199 -20.72 4.05 -21.90
C GLY A 199 -19.31 4.61 -22.13
N THR A 200 -19.01 5.82 -21.64
CA THR A 200 -17.66 6.39 -21.74
C THR A 200 -16.71 5.81 -20.68
N THR A 201 -15.42 5.91 -20.95
CA THR A 201 -14.34 5.53 -20.04
C THR A 201 -13.33 6.65 -19.88
N ALA A 202 -12.75 6.79 -18.69
CA ALA A 202 -11.67 7.73 -18.43
C ALA A 202 -10.51 7.03 -17.70
N GLU A 203 -9.32 7.09 -18.29
CA GLU A 203 -8.08 6.63 -17.68
C GLU A 203 -7.46 7.76 -16.86
N ALA A 204 -6.93 7.41 -15.69
CA ALA A 204 -6.35 8.38 -14.78
C ALA A 204 -5.26 7.76 -13.90
N ARG A 205 -4.44 8.65 -13.36
CA ARG A 205 -3.45 8.33 -12.33
C ARG A 205 -4.09 8.56 -10.97
N TYR A 206 -3.74 7.75 -9.99
CA TYR A 206 -4.22 7.90 -8.63
C TYR A 206 -3.12 7.73 -7.59
N SER A 207 -3.31 8.37 -6.45
CA SER A 207 -2.61 8.10 -5.20
C SER A 207 -3.60 8.18 -4.05
N PHE A 208 -3.82 7.05 -3.36
CA PHE A 208 -4.46 7.00 -2.05
C PHE A 208 -3.37 6.89 -0.99
N ILE A 209 -3.37 7.83 -0.05
CA ILE A 209 -2.70 7.69 1.23
C ILE A 209 -3.76 7.35 2.26
N TYR A 210 -3.58 6.24 2.95
CA TYR A 210 -4.42 5.86 4.08
C TYR A 210 -3.66 6.12 5.38
N MET A 211 -4.37 6.62 6.39
CA MET A 211 -3.88 6.67 7.77
C MET A 211 -4.83 5.91 8.69
N LEU A 212 -4.29 5.38 9.78
CA LEU A 212 -5.14 4.81 10.81
C LEU A 212 -5.74 5.95 11.66
N GLU A 213 -7.07 6.02 11.70
CA GLU A 213 -7.83 6.98 12.50
C GLU A 213 -8.88 6.21 13.32
N ASP A 214 -8.86 6.36 14.64
CA ASP A 214 -9.79 5.70 15.57
C ASP A 214 -9.90 4.16 15.33
N GLY A 215 -8.78 3.55 14.94
CA GLY A 215 -8.65 2.12 14.63
C GLY A 215 -9.18 1.67 13.27
N GLU A 216 -9.56 2.61 12.40
CA GLU A 216 -9.96 2.34 11.01
C GLU A 216 -8.97 2.95 10.02
N TRP A 217 -8.68 2.24 8.92
CA TRP A 217 -7.93 2.81 7.82
C TRP A 217 -8.82 3.77 7.02
N LYS A 218 -8.47 5.06 7.05
CA LYS A 218 -9.16 6.14 6.36
C LYS A 218 -8.28 6.76 5.29
N ILE A 219 -8.88 7.22 4.19
CA ILE A 219 -8.20 7.96 3.15
C ILE A 219 -7.85 9.35 3.70
N SER A 220 -6.56 9.61 3.93
CA SER A 220 -6.07 10.93 4.35
C SER A 220 -5.69 11.83 3.21
N HIS A 221 -5.26 11.24 2.09
CA HIS A 221 -5.01 11.99 0.87
C HIS A 221 -5.42 11.17 -0.34
N HIS A 222 -6.19 11.78 -1.23
CA HIS A 222 -6.54 11.21 -2.52
C HIS A 222 -6.21 12.22 -3.60
N HIS A 223 -5.26 11.88 -4.47
CA HIS A 223 -5.03 12.64 -5.70
C HIS A 223 -5.45 11.80 -6.88
N SER A 224 -6.26 12.38 -7.76
CA SER A 224 -6.54 11.81 -9.07
C SER A 224 -6.42 12.84 -10.17
N SER A 225 -5.76 12.45 -11.24
CA SER A 225 -5.56 13.32 -12.41
C SER A 225 -5.74 12.50 -13.68
N LEU A 226 -6.29 13.11 -14.73
CA LEU A 226 -6.25 12.53 -16.07
C LEU A 226 -4.81 12.23 -16.47
N GLN A 227 -4.64 11.28 -17.38
CA GLN A 227 -3.35 11.11 -18.03
C GLN A 227 -2.99 12.42 -18.76
N PRO A 228 -1.77 12.96 -18.59
CA PRO A 228 -1.38 14.17 -19.28
C PRO A 228 -1.32 13.91 -20.79
N ASP A 229 -1.81 14.87 -21.57
CA ASP A 229 -1.61 14.87 -23.03
C ASP A 229 -0.09 14.95 -23.32
N THR A 230 0.38 14.12 -24.25
CA THR A 230 1.75 14.19 -24.78
C THR A 230 1.90 15.27 -25.84
#